data_AF-A0A5K0YWR5-F1
#
_entry.id   AF-A0A5K0YWR5-F1
#
_cell.length_a   1.000
_cell.length_b   1.000
_cell.length_c   1.000
_cell.angle_alpha   90.00
_cell.angle_beta   90.00
_cell.angle_gamma   90.00
#
_symmetry.space_group_name_H-M   'P 1'
#
loop_
_entity.id
_entity.type
_entity.pdbx_description
1 polymer ?
#
loop_
_entity_poly.entity_id
_entity_poly.type
_entity_poly.pdbx_seq_one_letter_code
_entity_poly.pdbx_strand_id
1 'polypeptide(L)'
;MDQKMNLQEGTTMDDQITAEAHLETISRSYVRSYSLKAAIDLGIPDIIHSHGQPLTASQLAAKIPINPPADASCLDRLMRLLVHAGVFAEETKQTDAEEGEEVSHYGLTPVSRLLLRDGRYNLSSLAVLNLHPLVVSAWDNLAAWLRSGESHPTAFQAKHGEPLWVKASLDPTINKLFGEAMSSVAKLFMGCMLERCGEVFEGVSSLVDVGGGNGTVAALIAEAFPHIKCMVLDLPHVVAASPPRQNVVAIGGDMLESVPPADAVLLK
;
A
#
# COMPACT_ATOMS: atom_id res chain seq x y z
N MET A 1 22.61 17.00 11.12
CA MET A 1 23.29 18.26 11.46
C MET A 1 22.19 19.31 11.50
N ASP A 2 21.71 19.61 12.71
CA ASP A 2 20.52 20.42 12.97
C ASP A 2 20.67 21.85 12.48
N GLN A 3 19.86 22.23 11.49
CA GLN A 3 19.61 23.64 11.19
C GLN A 3 18.53 24.15 12.14
N LYS A 4 18.97 24.76 13.25
CA LYS A 4 18.12 25.66 14.02
C LYS A 4 17.77 26.86 13.14
N MET A 5 16.52 26.92 12.71
CA MET A 5 15.96 28.02 11.93
C MET A 5 15.90 29.27 12.82
N ASN A 6 16.75 30.26 12.52
CA ASN A 6 16.79 31.54 13.23
C ASN A 6 15.56 32.35 12.80
N LEU A 7 14.61 32.57 13.72
CA LEU A 7 13.27 33.12 13.43
C LEU A 7 13.21 34.65 13.25
N GLN A 8 14.32 35.34 13.02
CA GLN A 8 14.33 36.80 12.88
C GLN A 8 15.40 37.27 11.88
N GLU A 9 15.11 37.17 10.60
CA GLU A 9 15.71 37.97 9.53
C GLU A 9 14.66 38.10 8.41
N GLY A 10 14.55 39.28 7.78
CA GLY A 10 13.53 39.54 6.77
C GLY A 10 13.71 38.58 5.58
N THR A 11 12.75 37.70 5.35
CA THR A 11 12.74 36.77 4.21
C THR A 11 12.87 37.53 2.90
N THR A 12 13.80 37.14 2.04
CA THR A 12 13.94 37.71 0.70
C THR A 12 12.76 37.30 -0.18
N MET A 13 12.56 37.97 -1.33
CA MET A 13 11.52 37.58 -2.30
C MET A 13 11.75 36.14 -2.80
N ASP A 14 12.99 35.74 -3.02
CA ASP A 14 13.34 34.38 -3.46
C ASP A 14 13.00 33.33 -2.38
N ASP A 15 13.20 33.66 -1.10
CA ASP A 15 12.78 32.81 0.02
C ASP A 15 11.27 32.65 0.06
N GLN A 16 10.52 33.73 -0.20
CA GLN A 16 9.06 33.71 -0.22
C GLN A 16 8.52 32.84 -1.36
N ILE A 17 9.08 32.96 -2.57
CA ILE A 17 8.69 32.13 -3.72
C ILE A 17 8.97 30.65 -3.44
N THR A 18 10.13 30.34 -2.86
CA THR A 18 10.50 28.97 -2.50
C THR A 18 9.55 28.40 -1.44
N ALA A 19 9.21 29.20 -0.42
CA ALA A 19 8.26 28.81 0.62
C ALA A 19 6.85 28.59 0.06
N GLU A 20 6.38 29.45 -0.83
CA GLU A 20 5.08 29.31 -1.51
C GLU A 20 5.03 28.01 -2.33
N ALA A 21 6.04 27.74 -3.15
CA ALA A 21 6.11 26.53 -3.96
C ALA A 21 6.11 25.25 -3.09
N HIS A 22 6.79 25.29 -1.94
CA HIS A 22 6.80 24.18 -1.00
C HIS A 22 5.44 23.98 -0.33
N LEU A 23 4.78 25.07 0.10
CA LEU A 23 3.45 25.03 0.69
C LEU A 23 2.41 24.45 -0.28
N GLU A 24 2.42 24.91 -1.54
CA GLU A 24 1.57 24.39 -2.61
C GLU A 24 1.85 22.90 -2.90
N THR A 25 3.11 22.47 -2.85
CA THR A 25 3.48 21.06 -3.01
C THR A 25 2.87 20.17 -1.92
N ILE A 26 2.96 20.61 -0.66
CA ILE A 26 2.38 19.88 0.47
C ILE A 26 0.86 19.91 0.42
N SER A 27 0.25 21.09 0.22
CA SER A 27 -1.21 21.26 0.25
C SER A 27 -1.91 20.45 -0.86
N ARG A 28 -1.24 20.25 -2.00
CA ARG A 28 -1.76 19.47 -3.14
C ARG A 28 -1.22 18.04 -3.23
N SER A 29 -0.47 17.58 -2.22
CA SER A 29 0.11 16.22 -2.21
C SER A 29 -0.93 15.12 -2.43
N TYR A 30 -2.18 15.32 -1.99
CA TYR A 30 -3.30 14.41 -2.23
C TYR A 30 -3.53 14.13 -3.72
N VAL A 31 -3.26 15.08 -4.62
CA VAL A 31 -3.44 14.91 -6.07
C VAL A 31 -2.56 13.78 -6.58
N ARG A 32 -1.31 13.69 -6.12
CA ARG A 32 -0.38 12.60 -6.49
C ARG A 32 -0.89 11.26 -5.97
N SER A 33 -1.36 11.22 -4.72
CA SER A 33 -1.91 10.02 -4.10
C SER A 33 -3.14 9.49 -4.83
N TYR A 34 -4.13 10.35 -5.11
CA TYR A 34 -5.34 9.95 -5.82
C TYR A 34 -5.08 9.63 -7.31
N SER A 35 -4.07 10.25 -7.91
CA SER A 35 -3.60 9.87 -9.26
C SER A 35 -3.03 8.46 -9.29
N LEU A 36 -2.25 8.09 -8.27
CA LEU A 36 -1.76 6.71 -8.10
C LEU A 36 -2.94 5.74 -7.95
N LYS A 37 -3.92 6.07 -7.11
CA LYS A 37 -5.12 5.25 -6.95
C LYS A 37 -5.87 5.07 -8.29
N ALA A 38 -6.06 6.15 -9.04
CA ALA A 38 -6.71 6.10 -10.34
C ALA A 38 -5.97 5.17 -11.31
N ALA A 39 -4.64 5.22 -11.36
CA ALA A 39 -3.86 4.31 -12.19
C ALA A 39 -4.02 2.83 -11.79
N ILE A 40 -4.12 2.54 -10.49
CA ILE A 40 -4.39 1.18 -9.96
C ILE A 40 -5.81 0.73 -10.33
N ASP A 41 -6.80 1.58 -10.10
CA ASP A 41 -8.22 1.28 -10.38
C ASP A 41 -8.43 1.02 -11.89
N LEU A 42 -7.74 1.78 -12.75
CA LEU A 42 -7.77 1.61 -14.21
C LEU A 42 -6.92 0.43 -14.72
N GLY A 43 -6.17 -0.25 -13.85
CA GLY A 43 -5.33 -1.40 -14.20
C GLY A 43 -4.13 -1.03 -15.08
N ILE A 44 -3.67 0.23 -15.06
CA ILE A 44 -2.58 0.69 -15.92
C ILE A 44 -1.29 -0.12 -15.73
N PRO A 45 -0.82 -0.44 -14.50
CA PRO A 45 0.37 -1.26 -14.32
C PRO A 45 0.28 -2.62 -15.03
N ASP A 46 -0.86 -3.31 -14.90
CA ASP A 46 -1.08 -4.62 -15.49
C ASP A 46 -1.20 -4.54 -17.02
N ILE A 47 -1.80 -3.48 -17.56
CA ILE A 47 -1.90 -3.23 -19.01
C ILE A 47 -0.50 -3.05 -19.62
N ILE A 48 0.36 -2.23 -19.02
CA ILE A 48 1.74 -2.05 -19.51
C ILE A 48 2.52 -3.36 -19.35
N HIS A 49 2.37 -4.05 -18.23
CA HIS A 49 3.07 -5.31 -17.97
C HIS A 49 2.72 -6.39 -18.99
N SER A 50 1.42 -6.62 -19.22
CA SER A 50 0.92 -7.63 -20.16
C SER A 50 1.26 -7.30 -21.61
N HIS A 51 1.43 -6.02 -21.95
CA HIS A 51 1.91 -5.64 -23.28
C HIS A 51 3.40 -5.92 -23.50
N GLY A 52 4.22 -5.91 -22.44
CA GLY A 52 5.63 -6.24 -22.47
C GLY A 52 6.58 -5.10 -22.89
N GLN A 53 6.04 -3.93 -23.27
CA GLN A 53 6.81 -2.76 -23.70
C GLN A 53 6.07 -1.45 -23.36
N PRO A 54 6.76 -0.30 -23.31
CA PRO A 54 6.13 1.00 -23.05
C PRO A 54 5.02 1.35 -24.06
N LEU A 55 3.94 1.97 -23.58
CA LEU A 55 2.72 2.28 -24.35
C LEU A 55 2.47 3.79 -24.43
N THR A 56 1.96 4.28 -25.56
CA THR A 56 1.47 5.67 -25.65
C THR A 56 0.17 5.86 -24.88
N ALA A 57 -0.19 7.10 -24.55
CA ALA A 57 -1.47 7.42 -23.90
C ALA A 57 -2.67 6.90 -24.70
N SER A 58 -2.66 7.05 -26.03
CA SER A 58 -3.73 6.55 -26.91
C SER A 58 -3.85 5.03 -26.88
N GLN A 59 -2.72 4.30 -26.86
CA GLN A 59 -2.74 2.84 -26.76
C GLN A 59 -3.20 2.37 -25.39
N LEU A 60 -2.82 3.06 -24.31
CA LEU A 60 -3.33 2.79 -22.97
C LEU A 60 -4.85 3.01 -22.91
N ALA A 61 -5.32 4.16 -23.39
CA ALA A 61 -6.74 4.50 -23.41
C ALA A 61 -7.59 3.46 -24.13
N ALA A 62 -7.10 2.91 -25.24
CA ALA A 62 -7.77 1.85 -25.99
C ALA A 62 -7.78 0.47 -25.28
N LYS A 63 -6.85 0.24 -24.35
CA LYS A 63 -6.71 -1.03 -23.61
C LYS A 63 -7.42 -1.03 -22.25
N ILE A 64 -7.76 0.13 -21.70
CA ILE A 64 -8.53 0.23 -20.46
C ILE A 64 -9.96 -0.27 -20.74
N PRO A 65 -10.48 -1.23 -19.96
CA PRO A 65 -11.78 -1.87 -20.22
C PRO A 65 -12.97 -1.01 -19.76
N ILE A 66 -13.10 0.20 -20.32
CA ILE A 66 -14.20 1.14 -20.04
C ILE A 66 -14.88 1.60 -21.32
N ASN A 67 -16.16 1.96 -21.23
CA ASN A 67 -16.95 2.45 -22.35
C ASN A 67 -17.75 3.72 -21.93
N PRO A 68 -17.58 4.87 -22.60
CA PRO A 68 -16.65 5.13 -23.72
C PRO A 68 -15.18 5.03 -23.30
N PRO A 69 -14.24 4.86 -24.27
CA PRO A 69 -12.81 4.85 -23.98
C PRO A 69 -12.35 6.10 -23.24
N ALA A 70 -11.28 5.97 -22.44
CA ALA A 70 -10.67 7.12 -21.79
C ALA A 70 -10.19 8.15 -22.83
N ASP A 71 -10.28 9.43 -22.50
CA ASP A 71 -9.67 10.47 -23.32
C ASP A 71 -8.13 10.38 -23.23
N ALA A 72 -7.46 10.24 -24.37
CA ALA A 72 -6.01 10.04 -24.43
C ALA A 72 -5.22 11.25 -23.89
N SER A 73 -5.71 12.47 -24.07
CA SER A 73 -5.06 13.70 -23.57
C SER A 73 -5.16 13.80 -22.05
N CYS A 74 -6.32 13.49 -21.49
CA CYS A 74 -6.50 13.38 -20.04
C CYS A 74 -5.61 12.29 -19.44
N LEU A 75 -5.53 11.13 -20.10
CA LEU A 75 -4.68 10.03 -19.65
C LEU A 75 -3.19 10.39 -19.72
N ASP A 76 -2.77 11.08 -20.77
CA ASP A 76 -1.41 11.60 -20.91
C ASP A 76 -1.02 12.50 -19.73
N ARG A 77 -1.88 13.46 -19.36
CA ARG A 77 -1.66 14.34 -18.20
C ARG A 77 -1.53 13.57 -16.88
N LEU A 78 -2.35 12.54 -16.68
CA LEU A 78 -2.26 11.66 -15.52
C LEU A 78 -0.91 10.93 -15.50
N MET A 79 -0.52 10.35 -16.63
CA MET A 79 0.72 9.59 -16.74
C MET A 79 1.95 10.47 -16.54
N ARG A 80 2.00 11.67 -17.12
CA ARG A 80 3.10 12.63 -16.90
C ARG A 80 3.27 13.01 -15.44
N LEU A 81 2.17 13.21 -14.71
CA LEU A 81 2.23 13.46 -13.27
C LEU A 81 2.82 12.27 -12.52
N LEU A 82 2.44 11.05 -12.89
CA LEU A 82 2.92 9.83 -12.24
C LEU A 82 4.36 9.47 -12.64
N VAL A 83 4.82 9.87 -13.82
CA VAL A 83 6.23 9.83 -14.22
C VAL A 83 7.04 10.79 -13.35
N HIS A 84 6.58 12.03 -13.20
CA HIS A 84 7.23 13.01 -12.33
C HIS A 84 7.25 12.58 -10.86
N ALA A 85 6.24 11.82 -10.41
CA ALA A 85 6.20 11.20 -9.09
C ALA A 85 7.06 9.93 -8.96
N GLY A 86 7.74 9.48 -10.03
CA GLY A 86 8.60 8.29 -10.05
C GLY A 86 7.87 6.94 -10.11
N VAL A 87 6.55 6.96 -10.33
CA VAL A 87 5.72 5.74 -10.39
C VAL A 87 5.86 5.05 -11.74
N PHE A 88 5.94 5.80 -12.84
CA PHE A 88 6.16 5.28 -14.19
C PHE A 88 7.39 5.90 -14.83
N ALA A 89 7.88 5.30 -15.92
CA ALA A 89 8.96 5.83 -16.73
C ALA A 89 8.38 6.40 -18.04
N GLU A 90 9.07 7.38 -18.61
CA GLU A 90 8.74 7.96 -19.91
C GLU A 90 9.91 7.73 -20.88
N GLU A 91 9.60 7.20 -22.05
CA GLU A 91 10.51 7.07 -23.19
C GLU A 91 9.94 7.87 -24.36
N THR A 92 10.66 8.88 -24.81
CA THR A 92 10.27 9.66 -25.98
C THR A 92 10.83 9.00 -27.24
N LYS A 93 9.95 8.74 -28.21
CA LYS A 93 10.35 8.22 -29.52
C LYS A 93 9.96 9.20 -30.60
N GLN A 94 10.88 9.47 -31.52
CA GLN A 94 10.58 10.19 -32.75
C GLN A 94 9.69 9.30 -33.63
N THR A 95 8.64 9.87 -34.18
CA THR A 95 7.80 9.21 -35.15
C THR A 95 8.43 9.31 -36.55
N ASP A 96 8.21 8.31 -37.41
CA ASP A 96 8.62 8.34 -38.82
C ASP A 96 7.79 9.35 -39.66
N ALA A 97 6.92 10.14 -39.03
CA ALA A 97 6.12 11.15 -39.69
C ALA A 97 6.97 12.39 -40.03
N GLU A 98 6.68 13.01 -41.18
CA GLU A 98 7.47 14.10 -41.79
C GLU A 98 7.68 15.35 -40.90
N GLU A 99 6.96 15.46 -39.77
CA GLU A 99 7.06 16.58 -38.82
C GLU A 99 7.83 16.27 -37.52
N GLY A 100 8.39 15.07 -37.34
CA GLY A 100 9.27 14.78 -36.20
C GLY A 100 8.58 14.87 -34.83
N GLU A 101 7.27 14.60 -34.77
CA GLU A 101 6.51 14.67 -33.54
C GLU A 101 7.02 13.61 -32.55
N GLU A 102 7.46 14.08 -31.38
CA GLU A 102 7.94 13.26 -30.28
C GLU A 102 6.74 12.70 -29.50
N VAL A 103 6.64 11.37 -29.42
CA VAL A 103 5.55 10.70 -28.70
C VAL A 103 6.07 10.00 -27.47
N SER A 104 5.52 10.38 -26.31
CA SER A 104 5.80 9.79 -25.01
C SER A 104 5.22 8.37 -24.91
N HIS A 105 6.08 7.43 -24.52
CA HIS A 105 5.70 6.06 -24.19
C HIS A 105 5.93 5.80 -22.70
N TYR A 106 4.94 5.23 -22.03
CA TYR A 106 4.94 5.01 -20.60
C TYR A 106 5.31 3.56 -20.25
N GLY A 107 6.35 3.41 -19.46
CA GLY A 107 6.89 2.13 -19.00
C GLY A 107 6.79 1.94 -17.48
N LEU A 108 7.04 0.71 -17.02
CA LEU A 108 7.07 0.38 -15.59
C LEU A 108 8.41 0.74 -14.95
N THR A 109 8.37 1.23 -13.71
CA THR A 109 9.51 1.39 -12.81
C THR A 109 9.48 0.30 -11.73
N PRO A 110 10.51 0.18 -10.87
CA PRO A 110 10.42 -0.68 -9.69
C PRO A 110 9.20 -0.38 -8.80
N VAL A 111 8.78 0.89 -8.72
CA VAL A 111 7.62 1.31 -7.92
C VAL A 111 6.32 0.80 -8.53
N SER A 112 6.06 1.02 -9.83
CA SER A 112 4.83 0.50 -10.46
C SER A 112 4.82 -1.02 -10.57
N ARG A 113 5.98 -1.70 -10.56
CA ARG A 113 6.04 -3.17 -10.47
C ARG A 113 5.50 -3.72 -9.15
N LEU A 114 5.56 -2.94 -8.06
CA LEU A 114 4.91 -3.31 -6.79
C LEU A 114 3.38 -3.23 -6.87
N LEU A 115 2.80 -2.71 -7.96
CA LEU A 115 1.36 -2.57 -8.14
C LEU A 115 0.77 -3.68 -9.05
N LEU A 116 1.60 -4.58 -9.57
CA LEU A 116 1.17 -5.66 -10.44
C LEU A 116 0.38 -6.71 -9.66
N ARG A 117 -0.79 -7.10 -10.17
CA ARG A 117 -1.68 -8.05 -9.47
C ARG A 117 -1.03 -9.40 -9.25
N ASP A 118 -0.35 -9.89 -10.29
CA ASP A 118 0.36 -11.17 -10.31
C ASP A 118 1.84 -11.04 -9.90
N GLY A 119 2.25 -9.87 -9.41
CA GLY A 119 3.60 -9.65 -8.89
C GLY A 119 3.86 -10.46 -7.61
N ARG A 120 5.08 -10.98 -7.47
CA ARG A 120 5.53 -11.67 -6.23
C ARG A 120 5.27 -10.81 -4.98
N TYR A 121 5.54 -9.52 -5.10
CA TYR A 121 5.25 -8.51 -4.08
C TYR A 121 4.27 -7.50 -4.66
N ASN A 122 3.00 -7.64 -4.31
CA ASN A 122 1.90 -6.79 -4.80
C ASN A 122 1.35 -5.95 -3.64
N LEU A 123 1.66 -4.65 -3.63
CA LEU A 123 1.22 -3.66 -2.64
C LEU A 123 0.02 -2.82 -3.13
N SER A 124 -0.64 -3.18 -4.24
CA SER A 124 -1.80 -2.43 -4.76
C SER A 124 -2.94 -2.34 -3.73
N SER A 125 -3.28 -3.43 -3.05
CA SER A 125 -4.33 -3.44 -2.01
C SER A 125 -3.99 -2.52 -0.84
N LEU A 126 -2.71 -2.40 -0.47
CA LEU A 126 -2.27 -1.44 0.55
C LEU A 126 -2.45 0.01 0.10
N ALA A 127 -2.03 0.34 -1.12
CA ALA A 127 -2.20 1.67 -1.68
C ALA A 127 -3.70 2.04 -1.78
N VAL A 128 -4.54 1.11 -2.21
CA VAL A 128 -6.00 1.31 -2.29
C VAL A 128 -6.63 1.47 -0.91
N LEU A 129 -6.21 0.67 0.10
CA LEU A 129 -6.69 0.81 1.48
C LEU A 129 -6.34 2.18 2.08
N ASN A 130 -5.08 2.61 1.96
CA ASN A 130 -4.62 3.89 2.50
C ASN A 130 -5.38 5.09 1.90
N LEU A 131 -5.88 4.94 0.68
CA LEU A 131 -6.61 5.97 -0.07
C LEU A 131 -8.12 5.71 -0.10
N HIS A 132 -8.59 4.71 0.67
CA HIS A 132 -10.01 4.43 0.82
C HIS A 132 -10.67 5.56 1.63
N PRO A 133 -11.89 6.01 1.28
CA PRO A 133 -12.57 7.10 1.99
C PRO A 133 -12.66 6.90 3.51
N LEU A 134 -12.85 5.66 3.96
CA LEU A 134 -12.84 5.31 5.38
C LEU A 134 -11.54 5.72 6.09
N VAL A 135 -10.38 5.45 5.48
CA VAL A 135 -9.07 5.78 6.05
C VAL A 135 -8.79 7.27 5.91
N VAL A 136 -9.08 7.84 4.73
CA VAL A 136 -8.76 9.24 4.46
C VAL A 136 -9.58 10.21 5.31
N SER A 137 -10.87 9.93 5.53
CA SER A 137 -11.77 10.83 6.29
C SER A 137 -11.43 10.95 7.78
N ALA A 138 -10.57 10.08 8.32
CA ALA A 138 -10.02 10.22 9.66
C ALA A 138 -9.12 11.45 9.80
N TRP A 139 -8.41 11.83 8.72
CA TRP A 139 -7.51 12.99 8.72
C TRP A 139 -8.24 14.31 8.85
N ASP A 140 -9.50 14.39 8.40
CA ASP A 140 -10.36 15.58 8.58
C ASP A 140 -10.58 15.91 10.06
N ASN A 141 -10.46 14.92 10.94
CA ASN A 141 -10.66 15.08 12.39
C ASN A 141 -9.37 15.33 13.16
N LEU A 142 -8.19 15.30 12.52
CA LEU A 142 -6.90 15.27 13.21
C LEU A 142 -6.71 16.48 14.13
N ALA A 143 -7.06 17.69 13.67
CA ALA A 143 -6.92 18.90 14.48
C ALA A 143 -7.88 18.93 15.68
N ALA A 144 -9.11 18.41 15.53
CA ALA A 144 -10.06 18.31 16.63
C ALA A 144 -9.61 17.26 17.65
N TRP A 145 -9.10 16.12 17.17
CA TRP A 145 -8.52 15.08 18.01
C TRP A 145 -7.33 15.59 18.82
N LEU A 146 -6.37 16.28 18.21
CA LEU A 146 -5.22 16.86 18.93
C LEU A 146 -5.64 17.86 20.01
N ARG A 147 -6.69 18.65 19.75
CA ARG A 147 -7.22 19.61 20.73
C ARG A 147 -7.90 18.95 21.94
N SER A 148 -8.35 17.70 21.82
CA SER A 148 -8.92 16.98 22.96
C SER A 148 -7.90 16.78 24.09
N GLY A 149 -6.60 16.74 23.75
CA GLY A 149 -5.53 16.42 24.70
C GLY A 149 -5.51 14.95 25.14
N GLU A 150 -6.36 14.10 24.55
CA GLU A 150 -6.47 12.68 24.88
C GLU A 150 -5.63 11.84 23.90
N SER A 151 -4.95 10.82 24.41
CA SER A 151 -4.26 9.81 23.58
C SER A 151 -5.21 8.70 23.12
N HIS A 152 -6.35 8.55 23.78
CA HIS A 152 -7.40 7.59 23.46
C HIS A 152 -8.79 8.23 23.56
N PRO A 153 -9.70 7.98 22.61
CA PRO A 153 -9.54 7.13 21.41
C PRO A 153 -8.50 7.68 20.41
N THR A 154 -7.96 6.85 19.51
CA THR A 154 -7.08 7.31 18.40
C THR A 154 -7.81 8.27 17.46
N ALA A 155 -7.10 9.04 16.62
CA ALA A 155 -7.74 9.97 15.66
C ALA A 155 -8.80 9.29 14.77
N PHE A 156 -8.53 8.07 14.32
CA PHE A 156 -9.47 7.26 13.56
C PHE A 156 -10.72 6.90 14.38
N GLN A 157 -10.52 6.37 15.59
CA GLN A 157 -11.63 6.02 16.49
C GLN A 157 -12.45 7.25 16.88
N ALA A 158 -11.83 8.40 17.13
CA ALA A 158 -12.52 9.65 17.43
C ALA A 158 -13.46 10.10 16.29
N LYS A 159 -13.10 9.79 15.04
CA LYS A 159 -13.94 10.07 13.85
C LYS A 159 -15.02 9.01 13.64
N HIS A 160 -14.69 7.74 13.84
CA HIS A 160 -15.51 6.61 13.38
C HIS A 160 -16.17 5.78 14.49
N GLY A 161 -15.92 6.11 15.76
CA GLY A 161 -16.39 5.41 16.96
C GLY A 161 -15.57 4.16 17.30
N GLU A 162 -15.08 3.45 16.30
CA GLU A 162 -14.41 2.16 16.44
C GLU A 162 -13.06 2.12 15.72
N PRO A 163 -12.13 1.21 16.09
CA PRO A 163 -10.88 1.02 15.37
C PRO A 163 -11.10 0.58 13.91
N LEU A 164 -10.08 0.80 13.06
CA LEU A 164 -10.17 0.49 11.63
C LEU A 164 -10.53 -0.98 11.37
N TRP A 165 -9.93 -1.94 12.08
CA TRP A 165 -10.21 -3.36 11.88
C TRP A 165 -11.65 -3.74 12.28
N VAL A 166 -12.21 -3.11 13.31
CA VAL A 166 -13.63 -3.29 13.69
C VAL A 166 -14.53 -2.68 12.63
N LYS A 167 -14.22 -1.47 12.13
CA LYS A 167 -14.99 -0.85 11.05
C LYS A 167 -14.91 -1.66 9.76
N ALA A 168 -13.74 -2.22 9.44
CA ALA A 168 -13.54 -3.06 8.26
C ALA A 168 -14.36 -4.35 8.35
N SER A 169 -14.43 -4.99 9.52
CA SER A 169 -15.16 -6.26 9.68
C SER A 169 -16.69 -6.13 9.45
N LEU A 170 -17.24 -4.92 9.55
CA LEU A 170 -18.65 -4.64 9.27
C LEU A 170 -18.99 -4.64 7.77
N ASP A 171 -18.00 -4.50 6.89
CA ASP A 171 -18.17 -4.51 5.43
C ASP A 171 -17.25 -5.59 4.82
N PRO A 172 -17.80 -6.69 4.27
CA PRO A 172 -17.00 -7.77 3.69
C PRO A 172 -16.00 -7.31 2.62
N THR A 173 -16.32 -6.25 1.87
CA THR A 173 -15.46 -5.68 0.83
C THR A 173 -14.25 -4.99 1.44
N ILE A 174 -14.47 -4.17 2.47
CA ILE A 174 -13.40 -3.47 3.19
C ILE A 174 -12.58 -4.47 4.00
N ASN A 175 -13.22 -5.44 4.65
CA ASN A 175 -12.53 -6.51 5.39
C ASN A 175 -11.58 -7.30 4.48
N LYS A 176 -12.04 -7.66 3.28
CA LYS A 176 -11.21 -8.34 2.28
C LYS A 176 -10.03 -7.45 1.85
N LEU A 177 -10.29 -6.19 1.52
CA LEU A 177 -9.25 -5.23 1.15
C LEU A 177 -8.21 -5.05 2.27
N PHE A 178 -8.67 -4.95 3.52
CA PHE A 178 -7.81 -4.85 4.70
C PHE A 178 -6.94 -6.09 4.87
N GLY A 179 -7.53 -7.29 4.79
CA GLY A 179 -6.80 -8.55 4.86
C GLY A 179 -5.77 -8.70 3.74
N GLU A 180 -6.12 -8.33 2.50
CA GLU A 180 -5.20 -8.34 1.36
C GLU A 180 -4.05 -7.33 1.54
N ALA A 181 -4.35 -6.10 1.99
CA ALA A 181 -3.36 -5.08 2.30
C ALA A 181 -2.36 -5.56 3.36
N MET A 182 -2.83 -6.10 4.49
CA MET A 182 -1.95 -6.61 5.53
C MET A 182 -1.13 -7.82 5.06
N SER A 183 -1.74 -8.71 4.27
CA SER A 183 -1.04 -9.87 3.69
C SER A 183 0.06 -9.44 2.71
N SER A 184 -0.18 -8.40 1.92
CA SER A 184 0.78 -7.92 0.92
C SER A 184 2.08 -7.40 1.53
N VAL A 185 1.96 -6.55 2.56
CA VAL A 185 3.10 -6.02 3.30
C VAL A 185 3.88 -7.15 3.97
N ALA A 186 3.14 -8.07 4.59
CA ALA A 186 3.73 -9.19 5.30
C ALA A 186 4.55 -10.11 4.36
N LYS A 187 4.07 -10.41 3.15
CA LYS A 187 4.84 -11.21 2.16
C LYS A 187 6.18 -10.56 1.80
N LEU A 188 6.21 -9.25 1.58
CA LEU A 188 7.44 -8.52 1.26
C LEU A 188 8.43 -8.59 2.43
N PHE A 189 7.96 -8.32 3.64
CA PHE A 189 8.79 -8.38 4.84
C PHE A 189 9.32 -9.80 5.11
N MET A 190 8.46 -10.81 5.02
CA MET A 190 8.82 -12.20 5.23
C MET A 190 9.84 -12.72 4.22
N GLY A 191 9.74 -12.32 2.95
CA GLY A 191 10.75 -12.68 1.94
C GLY A 191 12.15 -12.23 2.36
N CYS A 192 12.27 -10.98 2.81
CA CYS A 192 13.54 -10.44 3.31
C CYS A 192 14.00 -11.10 4.61
N MET A 193 13.09 -11.35 5.56
CA MET A 193 13.43 -11.91 6.86
C MET A 193 13.89 -13.37 6.75
N LEU A 194 13.20 -14.19 5.97
CA LEU A 194 13.59 -15.59 5.75
C LEU A 194 14.93 -15.71 5.02
N GLU A 195 15.23 -14.78 4.11
CA GLU A 195 16.51 -14.78 3.38
C GLU A 195 17.69 -14.30 4.24
N ARG A 196 17.47 -13.32 5.12
CA ARG A 196 18.58 -12.60 5.81
C ARG A 196 18.70 -12.89 7.29
N CYS A 197 17.65 -13.45 7.89
CA CYS A 197 17.51 -13.67 9.32
C CYS A 197 16.81 -15.02 9.53
N GLY A 198 17.26 -16.09 8.86
CA GLY A 198 16.67 -17.42 9.07
C GLY A 198 17.00 -17.97 10.47
N GLU A 199 18.12 -17.56 11.03
CA GLU A 199 18.68 -18.01 12.30
C GLU A 199 17.80 -17.69 13.53
N VAL A 200 16.90 -16.71 13.45
CA VAL A 200 15.91 -16.44 14.53
C VAL A 200 14.99 -17.63 14.77
N PHE A 201 14.85 -18.53 13.78
CA PHE A 201 14.03 -19.73 13.90
C PHE A 201 14.80 -20.96 14.35
N GLU A 202 16.12 -20.87 14.58
CA GLU A 202 16.91 -22.01 15.06
C GLU A 202 16.48 -22.45 16.47
N GLY A 203 16.24 -23.75 16.63
CA GLY A 203 15.81 -24.34 17.91
C GLY A 203 14.34 -24.11 18.27
N VAL A 204 13.58 -23.36 17.46
CA VAL A 204 12.13 -23.18 17.63
C VAL A 204 11.42 -24.44 17.13
N SER A 205 10.54 -25.03 17.95
CA SER A 205 9.74 -26.20 17.52
C SER A 205 8.25 -25.86 17.34
N SER A 206 7.79 -24.76 17.92
CA SER A 206 6.43 -24.24 17.82
C SER A 206 6.41 -22.72 17.84
N LEU A 207 5.57 -22.13 17.00
CA LEU A 207 5.44 -20.67 16.87
C LEU A 207 3.97 -20.27 16.75
N VAL A 208 3.59 -19.18 17.41
CA VAL A 208 2.29 -18.54 17.23
C VAL A 208 2.44 -17.13 16.63
N ASP A 209 1.81 -16.91 15.48
CA ASP A 209 1.67 -15.59 14.84
C ASP A 209 0.42 -14.90 15.39
N VAL A 210 0.63 -13.94 16.30
CA VAL A 210 -0.44 -13.21 17.00
C VAL A 210 -0.83 -11.98 16.18
N GLY A 211 -2.13 -11.83 15.92
CA GLY A 211 -2.59 -10.92 14.86
C GLY A 211 -2.17 -11.40 13.46
N GLY A 212 -2.08 -12.72 13.29
CA GLY A 212 -1.55 -13.35 12.07
C GLY A 212 -2.46 -13.25 10.84
N GLY A 213 -3.65 -12.70 10.99
CA GLY A 213 -4.63 -12.51 9.94
C GLY A 213 -5.03 -13.83 9.30
N ASN A 214 -4.89 -13.90 7.98
CA ASN A 214 -5.19 -15.12 7.20
C ASN A 214 -4.06 -16.17 7.20
N GLY A 215 -3.10 -16.05 8.12
CA GLY A 215 -2.01 -16.99 8.29
C GLY A 215 -0.97 -16.99 7.17
N THR A 216 -0.90 -15.92 6.37
CA THR A 216 0.09 -15.82 5.30
C THR A 216 1.52 -15.95 5.81
N VAL A 217 1.85 -15.29 6.92
CA VAL A 217 3.20 -15.33 7.48
C VAL A 217 3.53 -16.68 8.08
N ALA A 218 2.64 -17.20 8.93
CA ALA A 218 2.77 -18.55 9.49
C ALA A 218 2.95 -19.62 8.40
N ALA A 219 2.24 -19.52 7.27
CA ALA A 219 2.40 -20.45 6.16
C ALA A 219 3.77 -20.35 5.48
N LEU A 220 4.31 -19.15 5.29
CA LEU A 220 5.66 -18.95 4.73
C LEU A 220 6.74 -19.50 5.67
N ILE A 221 6.57 -19.34 6.99
CA ILE A 221 7.48 -19.90 8.00
C ILE A 221 7.39 -21.43 7.98
N ALA A 222 6.19 -22.01 7.96
CA ALA A 222 5.99 -23.45 7.92
C ALA A 222 6.56 -24.09 6.63
N GLU A 223 6.53 -23.37 5.51
CA GLU A 223 7.14 -23.79 4.24
C GLU A 223 8.68 -23.76 4.32
N ALA A 224 9.26 -22.68 4.86
CA ALA A 224 10.71 -22.53 5.00
C ALA A 224 11.30 -23.45 6.07
N PHE A 225 10.55 -23.71 7.15
CA PHE A 225 10.98 -24.50 8.30
C PHE A 225 9.92 -25.55 8.68
N PRO A 226 9.83 -26.67 7.92
CA PRO A 226 8.77 -27.67 8.09
C PRO A 226 8.73 -28.36 9.47
N HIS A 227 9.78 -28.22 10.28
CA HIS A 227 9.85 -28.75 11.63
C HIS A 227 9.10 -27.88 12.66
N ILE A 228 8.82 -26.61 12.33
CA ILE A 228 8.13 -25.67 13.22
C ILE A 228 6.63 -25.88 13.10
N LYS A 229 5.97 -26.15 14.21
CA LYS A 229 4.50 -26.17 14.29
C LYS A 229 3.98 -24.75 14.36
N CYS A 230 3.42 -24.26 13.26
CA CYS A 230 2.91 -22.90 13.18
C CYS A 230 1.44 -22.81 13.57
N MET A 231 1.12 -21.84 14.41
CA MET A 231 -0.22 -21.44 14.79
C MET A 231 -0.45 -19.98 14.41
N VAL A 232 -1.71 -19.62 14.18
CA VAL A 232 -2.14 -18.24 13.97
C VAL A 232 -3.20 -17.96 15.02
N LEU A 233 -3.01 -16.89 15.79
CA LEU A 233 -4.03 -16.32 16.66
C LEU A 233 -4.53 -15.02 16.05
N ASP A 234 -5.83 -14.93 15.79
CA ASP A 234 -6.48 -13.69 15.39
C ASP A 234 -7.93 -13.66 15.88
N LEU A 235 -8.64 -12.56 15.66
CA LEU A 235 -10.03 -12.42 16.02
C LEU A 235 -10.89 -13.52 15.36
N PRO A 236 -11.93 -14.03 16.04
CA PRO A 236 -12.72 -15.14 15.52
C PRO A 236 -13.28 -14.94 14.10
N HIS A 237 -13.71 -13.72 13.78
CA HIS A 237 -14.23 -13.40 12.45
C HIS A 237 -13.16 -13.39 11.35
N VAL A 238 -11.92 -13.04 11.69
CA VAL A 238 -10.78 -13.06 10.75
C VAL A 238 -10.40 -14.50 10.43
N VAL A 239 -10.29 -15.34 11.46
CA VAL A 239 -10.01 -16.78 11.31
C VAL A 239 -11.11 -17.47 10.51
N ALA A 240 -12.39 -17.18 10.80
CA ALA A 240 -13.52 -17.76 10.07
C ALA A 240 -13.56 -17.35 8.58
N ALA A 241 -13.09 -16.15 8.25
CA ALA A 241 -13.04 -15.65 6.87
C ALA A 241 -11.79 -16.13 6.09
N SER A 242 -10.84 -16.78 6.77
CA SER A 242 -9.54 -17.14 6.20
C SER A 242 -9.54 -18.57 5.64
N PRO A 243 -8.96 -18.79 4.44
CA PRO A 243 -8.85 -20.13 3.90
C PRO A 243 -7.90 -20.97 4.76
N PRO A 244 -8.16 -22.28 4.92
CA PRO A 244 -7.25 -23.16 5.63
C PRO A 244 -5.87 -23.18 4.93
N ARG A 245 -4.81 -23.22 5.73
CA ARG A 245 -3.42 -23.29 5.27
C ARG A 245 -2.82 -24.61 5.71
N GLN A 246 -2.07 -25.25 4.81
CA GLN A 246 -1.37 -26.48 5.15
C GLN A 246 -0.32 -26.21 6.24
N ASN A 247 -0.21 -27.12 7.20
CA ASN A 247 0.76 -27.05 8.31
C ASN A 247 0.62 -25.81 9.21
N VAL A 248 -0.54 -25.13 9.20
CA VAL A 248 -0.85 -24.00 10.09
C VAL A 248 -2.17 -24.26 10.80
N VAL A 249 -2.18 -24.11 12.12
CA VAL A 249 -3.42 -24.19 12.93
C VAL A 249 -3.93 -22.78 13.19
N ALA A 250 -5.14 -22.48 12.75
CA ALA A 250 -5.77 -21.18 13.00
C ALA A 250 -6.65 -21.22 14.26
N ILE A 251 -6.49 -20.23 15.14
CA ILE A 251 -7.14 -20.14 16.44
C ILE A 251 -7.81 -18.78 16.55
N GLY A 252 -9.14 -18.78 16.66
CA GLY A 252 -9.91 -17.56 16.90
C GLY A 252 -9.90 -17.20 18.38
N GLY A 253 -9.51 -15.97 18.73
CA GLY A 253 -9.48 -15.51 20.11
C GLY A 253 -9.08 -14.03 20.25
N ASP A 254 -8.85 -13.61 21.49
CA ASP A 254 -8.31 -12.30 21.83
C ASP A 254 -6.95 -12.46 22.50
N MET A 255 -5.91 -11.85 21.91
CA MET A 255 -4.55 -11.88 22.44
C MET A 255 -4.41 -11.20 23.82
N LEU A 256 -5.34 -10.32 24.17
CA LEU A 256 -5.39 -9.65 25.48
C LEU A 256 -5.93 -10.58 26.56
N GLU A 257 -6.70 -11.60 26.18
CA GLU A 257 -7.19 -12.63 27.12
C GLU A 257 -6.22 -13.79 27.22
N SER A 258 -5.81 -14.37 26.09
CA SER A 258 -4.88 -15.49 26.08
C SER A 258 -4.15 -15.65 24.75
N VAL A 259 -2.89 -16.10 24.83
CA VAL A 259 -2.09 -16.52 23.68
C VAL A 259 -1.79 -18.01 23.81
N PRO A 260 -2.00 -18.83 22.76
CA PRO A 260 -1.65 -20.25 22.77
C PRO A 260 -0.18 -20.47 23.13
N PRO A 261 0.14 -21.49 23.96
CA PRO A 261 1.53 -21.78 24.33
C PRO A 261 2.33 -22.24 23.10
N ALA A 262 3.50 -21.64 22.91
CA ALA A 262 4.47 -21.96 21.87
C ALA A 262 5.88 -21.59 22.35
N ASP A 263 6.91 -22.11 21.70
CA ASP A 263 8.31 -21.76 22.00
C ASP A 263 8.63 -20.31 21.62
N ALA A 264 7.95 -19.80 20.58
CA ALA A 264 8.10 -18.43 20.10
C ALA A 264 6.74 -17.77 19.79
N VAL A 265 6.67 -16.47 20.05
CA VAL A 265 5.56 -15.60 19.66
C VAL A 265 6.06 -14.62 18.60
N LEU A 266 5.35 -14.53 17.49
CA LEU A 266 5.57 -13.54 16.45
C LEU A 266 4.50 -12.44 16.55
N LEU A 267 4.97 -11.21 16.68
CA LEU A 267 4.18 -9.98 16.57
C LEU A 267 4.86 -9.12 15.49
N LYS A 268 4.13 -8.81 14.41
CA LYS A 268 4.63 -8.05 13.27
C LYS A 268 4.03 -6.66 13.18
#